data_AF-A0AAD4V3K8-F1
#
_entry.id   AF-A0AAD4V3K8-F1
#
_cell.length_a   1.000
_cell.length_b   1.000
_cell.length_c   1.000
_cell.angle_alpha   90.00
_cell.angle_beta   90.00
_cell.angle_gamma   90.00
#
_symmetry.space_group_name_H-M   'P 1'
#
loop_
_entity.id
_entity.type
_entity.pdbx_description
1 polymer ?
#
loop_
_entity_poly.entity_id
_entity_poly.type
_entity_poly.pdbx_seq_one_letter_code
_entity_poly.pdbx_strand_id
1 'polypeptide(L)'
;MYLPSKFVEVAASKEVCEDGCDDVVEQTKVEANKGKDCKLAFGSKDNIVASGTIVDINVPQQLIHNVPLGEGNIRVSINYALNGASPLPIPVKGLLNTVEDTVGSQVTWPEDLIVFIDDIVEKKKKTTEEKLAKSLFQAIPETVPKSCKILYGFAQKLISQGQTLASYIDEDIFGVEKMIYVLKEDIISFIEMNEIGQAIITAYIR
;
A
#
# COMPACT_ATOMS: atom_id res chain seq x y z
N MET A 1 14.93 -1.03 52.46
CA MET A 1 14.87 -2.51 52.43
C MET A 1 13.60 -2.96 53.13
N TYR A 2 12.55 -3.24 52.38
CA TYR A 2 11.23 -3.84 52.73
C TYR A 2 10.53 -3.89 51.35
N LEU A 3 9.98 -4.96 50.76
CA LEU A 3 9.55 -6.33 51.07
C LEU A 3 9.57 -7.09 49.70
N PRO A 4 9.49 -8.44 49.65
CA PRO A 4 8.17 -9.02 49.40
C PRO A 4 7.84 -10.27 50.24
N SER A 5 6.55 -10.37 50.56
CA SER A 5 5.86 -11.50 51.15
C SER A 5 5.50 -12.56 50.10
N LYS A 6 5.72 -13.83 50.48
CA LYS A 6 4.86 -15.02 50.33
C LYS A 6 4.13 -15.25 49.01
N PHE A 7 4.34 -16.43 48.40
CA PHE A 7 3.31 -17.47 48.42
C PHE A 7 3.90 -18.87 48.25
N VAL A 8 3.33 -19.81 48.99
CA VAL A 8 3.71 -21.22 49.14
C VAL A 8 2.85 -22.07 48.21
N GLU A 9 3.52 -22.97 47.50
CA GLU A 9 3.20 -24.37 47.13
C GLU A 9 1.80 -24.93 47.50
N VAL A 10 1.16 -25.64 46.57
CA VAL A 10 0.99 -27.11 46.59
C VAL A 10 0.07 -27.58 45.45
N ALA A 11 0.52 -28.68 44.85
CA ALA A 11 0.02 -29.39 43.69
C ALA A 11 -1.28 -30.18 43.91
N ALA A 12 -1.97 -30.46 42.80
CA ALA A 12 -2.72 -31.70 42.60
C ALA A 12 -2.69 -32.09 41.10
N SER A 13 -1.86 -33.09 40.80
CA SER A 13 -1.84 -33.97 39.62
C SER A 13 -3.23 -34.61 39.37
N LYS A 14 -3.66 -35.17 38.23
CA LYS A 14 -3.21 -35.36 36.83
C LYS A 14 -4.30 -36.29 36.26
N GLU A 15 -4.87 -36.03 35.10
CA GLU A 15 -5.21 -37.09 34.12
C GLU A 15 -5.53 -36.47 32.75
N VAL A 16 -4.99 -37.15 31.74
CA VAL A 16 -4.80 -36.75 30.35
C VAL A 16 -5.86 -37.43 29.50
N CYS A 17 -6.45 -36.71 28.54
CA CYS A 17 -6.74 -37.26 27.22
C CYS A 17 -6.21 -36.25 26.19
N GLU A 18 -5.07 -36.58 25.60
CA GLU A 18 -4.60 -35.98 24.35
C GLU A 18 -5.56 -36.37 23.24
N ASP A 19 -6.09 -35.39 22.52
CA ASP A 19 -6.22 -35.46 21.07
C ASP A 19 -6.08 -34.03 20.56
N GLY A 20 -4.91 -33.76 19.98
CA GLY A 20 -4.60 -32.50 19.35
C GLY A 20 -5.33 -32.35 18.02
N CYS A 21 -5.85 -31.16 17.78
CA CYS A 21 -5.69 -30.49 16.50
C CYS A 21 -5.43 -29.03 16.81
N ASP A 22 -4.16 -28.63 16.67
CA ASP A 22 -3.76 -27.24 16.60
C ASP A 22 -4.32 -26.62 15.31
N ASP A 23 -5.61 -26.24 15.31
CA ASP A 23 -6.13 -25.33 14.30
C ASP A 23 -5.88 -23.90 14.76
N VAL A 24 -4.62 -23.48 14.67
CA VAL A 24 -4.26 -22.07 14.65
C VAL A 24 -4.76 -21.53 13.32
N VAL A 25 -6.04 -21.15 13.31
CA VAL A 25 -6.72 -20.53 12.17
C VAL A 25 -5.92 -19.31 11.75
N GLU A 26 -5.31 -19.40 10.57
CA GLU A 26 -4.74 -18.29 9.82
C GLU A 26 -5.88 -17.29 9.57
N GLN A 27 -6.03 -16.32 10.48
CA GLN A 27 -6.98 -15.22 10.34
C GLN A 27 -6.50 -14.34 9.19
N THR A 28 -6.93 -14.70 7.98
CA THR A 28 -6.46 -14.10 6.73
C THR A 28 -6.93 -12.65 6.63
N LYS A 29 -6.11 -11.82 5.98
CA LYS A 29 -6.29 -10.38 5.68
C LYS A 29 -7.72 -9.98 5.29
N VAL A 30 -8.51 -10.90 4.77
CA VAL A 30 -9.90 -10.70 4.35
C VAL A 30 -10.81 -10.39 5.53
N GLU A 31 -10.68 -11.07 6.68
CA GLU A 31 -11.56 -10.84 7.85
C GLU A 31 -11.45 -9.41 8.36
N ALA A 32 -10.23 -8.87 8.39
CA ALA A 32 -9.94 -7.49 8.73
C ALA A 32 -10.51 -6.46 7.73
N ASN A 33 -10.99 -6.92 6.57
CA ASN A 33 -11.56 -6.09 5.51
C ASN A 33 -13.06 -6.34 5.28
N LYS A 34 -13.74 -7.06 6.17
CA LYS A 34 -15.20 -7.17 6.18
C LYS A 34 -15.84 -5.77 6.20
N GLY A 35 -16.85 -5.55 5.34
CA GLY A 35 -17.55 -4.28 5.20
C GLY A 35 -16.78 -3.19 4.44
N LYS A 36 -15.55 -3.46 3.97
CA LYS A 36 -14.80 -2.51 3.15
C LYS A 36 -15.03 -2.74 1.66
N ASP A 37 -14.84 -1.68 0.91
CA ASP A 37 -14.87 -1.71 -0.55
C ASP A 37 -13.63 -2.43 -1.10
N CYS A 38 -13.88 -3.25 -2.10
CA CYS A 38 -12.89 -4.07 -2.78
C CYS A 38 -13.10 -4.05 -4.30
N LYS A 39 -12.05 -4.45 -5.01
CA LYS A 39 -12.06 -4.68 -6.45
C LYS A 39 -12.06 -6.19 -6.69
N LEU A 40 -12.87 -6.60 -7.66
CA LEU A 40 -13.08 -8.00 -8.00
C LEU A 40 -12.46 -8.26 -9.36
N ALA A 41 -11.57 -9.24 -9.39
CA ALA A 41 -10.81 -9.59 -10.57
C ALA A 41 -11.29 -10.92 -11.17
N PHE A 42 -11.00 -11.16 -12.45
CA PHE A 42 -11.34 -12.41 -13.13
C PHE A 42 -10.13 -13.00 -13.85
N GLY A 43 -9.79 -14.26 -13.56
CA GLY A 43 -8.64 -14.99 -14.12
C GLY A 43 -7.28 -14.54 -13.56
N SER A 44 -7.06 -13.24 -13.37
CA SER A 44 -5.86 -12.66 -12.75
C SER A 44 -6.23 -11.43 -11.91
N LYS A 45 -5.48 -11.16 -10.84
CA LYS A 45 -5.62 -9.97 -9.96
C LYS A 45 -5.48 -8.64 -10.71
N ASP A 46 -4.87 -8.63 -11.90
CA ASP A 46 -4.72 -7.42 -12.71
C ASP A 46 -5.94 -7.12 -13.59
N ASN A 47 -6.80 -8.12 -13.84
CA ASN A 47 -8.00 -7.98 -14.66
C ASN A 47 -9.21 -7.67 -13.78
N ILE A 48 -9.35 -6.41 -13.37
CA ILE A 48 -10.46 -5.96 -12.54
C ILE A 48 -11.75 -5.84 -13.36
N VAL A 49 -12.78 -6.56 -12.95
CA VAL A 49 -14.07 -6.66 -13.67
C VAL A 49 -15.23 -6.02 -12.93
N ALA A 50 -15.14 -5.87 -11.61
CA ALA A 50 -16.18 -5.26 -10.79
C ALA A 50 -15.61 -4.56 -9.53
N SER A 51 -16.47 -3.76 -8.91
CA SER A 51 -16.27 -3.26 -7.55
C SER A 51 -17.37 -3.81 -6.66
N GLY A 52 -17.01 -4.17 -5.43
CA GLY A 52 -17.96 -4.70 -4.47
C GLY A 52 -17.54 -4.44 -3.03
N THR A 53 -18.35 -4.92 -2.10
CA THR A 53 -18.10 -4.83 -0.67
C THR A 53 -18.10 -6.24 -0.09
N ILE A 54 -17.15 -6.53 0.79
CA ILE A 54 -17.08 -7.85 1.44
C ILE A 54 -18.17 -7.93 2.50
N VAL A 55 -19.06 -8.90 2.38
CA VAL A 55 -20.21 -9.05 3.28
C VAL A 55 -19.88 -9.99 4.42
N ASP A 56 -19.50 -11.23 4.11
CA ASP A 56 -19.18 -12.27 5.10
C ASP A 56 -18.11 -13.22 4.59
N ILE A 57 -17.27 -13.67 5.52
CA ILE A 57 -16.16 -14.58 5.30
C ILE A 57 -16.41 -15.68 6.31
N ASN A 58 -16.68 -16.89 5.82
CA ASN A 58 -16.67 -18.09 6.63
C ASN A 58 -17.79 -18.22 7.70
N VAL A 59 -19.05 -18.17 7.28
CA VAL A 59 -20.14 -18.77 8.09
C VAL A 59 -20.35 -20.21 7.59
N PRO A 60 -20.12 -21.24 8.43
CA PRO A 60 -20.35 -22.62 8.02
C PRO A 60 -21.80 -22.80 7.56
N GLN A 61 -21.99 -23.57 6.48
CA GLN A 61 -23.30 -23.90 5.89
C GLN A 61 -24.02 -22.75 5.15
N GLN A 62 -23.37 -21.62 4.87
CA GLN A 62 -24.00 -20.58 4.05
C GLN A 62 -24.18 -21.05 2.60
N LEU A 63 -25.43 -21.04 2.16
CA LEU A 63 -25.82 -21.20 0.77
C LEU A 63 -25.84 -19.82 0.10
N ILE A 64 -25.15 -19.67 -1.02
CA ILE A 64 -25.36 -18.58 -1.97
C ILE A 64 -26.02 -19.20 -3.19
N HIS A 65 -27.25 -18.79 -3.50
CA HIS A 65 -28.04 -19.35 -4.60
C HIS A 65 -28.17 -20.88 -4.55
N ASN A 66 -28.39 -21.45 -3.35
CA ASN A 66 -28.48 -22.89 -3.07
C ASN A 66 -27.18 -23.70 -3.32
N VAL A 67 -26.04 -23.04 -3.50
CA VAL A 67 -24.73 -23.67 -3.61
C VAL A 67 -23.93 -23.34 -2.33
N PRO A 68 -23.29 -24.33 -1.69
CA PRO A 68 -22.41 -24.05 -0.56
C PRO A 68 -21.27 -23.15 -1.03
N LEU A 69 -20.93 -22.14 -0.22
CA LEU A 69 -19.91 -21.14 -0.55
C LEU A 69 -18.58 -21.79 -1.00
N GLY A 70 -18.22 -22.95 -0.44
CA GLY A 70 -16.97 -23.65 -0.71
C GLY A 70 -15.79 -23.00 0.01
N GLU A 71 -14.78 -23.80 0.31
CA GLU A 71 -13.55 -23.33 0.96
C GLU A 71 -12.78 -22.38 0.03
N GLY A 72 -12.20 -21.30 0.59
CA GLY A 72 -11.45 -20.29 -0.18
C GLY A 72 -12.32 -19.28 -0.97
N ASN A 73 -13.63 -19.30 -0.78
CA ASN A 73 -14.55 -18.36 -1.40
C ASN A 73 -15.21 -17.43 -0.39
N ILE A 74 -15.53 -16.22 -0.83
CA ILE A 74 -16.07 -15.15 0.01
C ILE A 74 -17.37 -14.63 -0.58
N ARG A 75 -18.30 -14.23 0.31
CA ARG A 75 -19.52 -13.54 -0.08
C ARG A 75 -19.23 -12.07 -0.30
N VAL A 76 -19.42 -11.61 -1.53
CA VAL A 76 -19.27 -10.21 -1.90
C VAL A 76 -20.57 -9.67 -2.46
N SER A 77 -20.87 -8.41 -2.15
CA SER A 77 -21.94 -7.65 -2.79
C SER A 77 -21.36 -6.87 -3.96
N ILE A 78 -21.93 -6.99 -5.15
CA ILE A 78 -21.46 -6.25 -6.33
C ILE A 78 -22.11 -4.87 -6.34
N ASN A 79 -21.29 -3.82 -6.28
CA ASN A 79 -21.78 -2.44 -6.29
C ASN A 79 -21.91 -1.92 -7.73
N TYR A 80 -20.92 -2.18 -8.57
CA TYR A 80 -20.96 -1.82 -10.00
C TYR A 80 -20.01 -2.68 -10.85
N ALA A 81 -20.41 -2.93 -12.09
CA ALA A 81 -19.61 -3.61 -13.10
C ALA A 81 -18.64 -2.63 -13.76
N LEU A 82 -17.37 -3.02 -13.90
CA LEU A 82 -16.38 -2.31 -14.71
C LEU A 82 -16.29 -2.92 -16.11
N ASN A 83 -16.44 -4.24 -16.19
CA ASN A 83 -16.54 -4.98 -17.43
C ASN A 83 -17.78 -5.89 -17.37
N GLY A 84 -18.92 -5.36 -17.81
CA GLY A 84 -20.22 -6.05 -17.72
C GLY A 84 -20.26 -7.38 -18.47
N ALA A 85 -19.59 -7.48 -19.63
CA ALA A 85 -19.54 -8.68 -20.44
C ALA A 85 -18.63 -9.79 -19.88
N SER A 86 -17.89 -9.50 -18.79
CA SER A 86 -17.04 -10.52 -18.16
C SER A 86 -17.91 -11.61 -17.54
N PRO A 87 -17.54 -12.90 -17.69
CA PRO A 87 -18.21 -13.99 -16.99
C PRO A 87 -17.90 -13.95 -15.49
N LEU A 88 -18.76 -14.59 -14.71
CA LEU A 88 -18.54 -14.81 -13.28
C LEU A 88 -17.55 -15.95 -13.03
N PRO A 89 -16.72 -15.89 -11.97
CA PRO A 89 -15.85 -17.00 -11.58
C PRO A 89 -16.63 -18.28 -11.31
N ILE A 90 -17.80 -18.15 -10.69
CA ILE A 90 -18.73 -19.25 -10.40
C ILE A 90 -20.09 -18.88 -10.99
N PRO A 91 -20.41 -19.35 -12.22
CA PRO A 91 -21.69 -19.08 -12.85
C PRO A 91 -22.85 -19.78 -12.12
N VAL A 92 -23.97 -19.06 -11.92
CA VAL A 92 -25.22 -19.66 -11.42
C VAL A 92 -26.05 -20.07 -12.63
N LYS A 93 -26.02 -21.36 -12.97
CA LYS A 93 -26.65 -21.92 -14.19
C LYS A 93 -28.10 -21.44 -14.33
N GLY A 94 -28.36 -20.67 -15.39
CA GLY A 94 -29.71 -20.22 -15.76
C GLY A 94 -30.20 -18.93 -15.07
N LEU A 95 -29.40 -18.29 -14.22
CA LEU A 95 -29.78 -17.06 -13.50
C LEU A 95 -28.77 -15.93 -13.67
N LEU A 96 -27.49 -16.17 -13.40
CA LEU A 96 -26.45 -15.14 -13.39
C LEU A 96 -25.22 -15.65 -14.13
N ASN A 97 -24.89 -15.04 -15.27
CA ASN A 97 -23.79 -15.47 -16.12
C ASN A 97 -22.70 -14.39 -16.25
N THR A 98 -23.10 -13.13 -16.25
CA THR A 98 -22.20 -11.99 -16.44
C THR A 98 -22.10 -11.13 -15.19
N VAL A 99 -21.04 -10.34 -15.09
CA VAL A 99 -20.85 -9.40 -13.98
C VAL A 99 -21.98 -8.36 -13.94
N GLU A 100 -22.49 -7.93 -15.09
CA GLU A 100 -23.60 -6.98 -15.17
C GLU A 100 -24.89 -7.52 -14.53
N ASP A 101 -25.20 -8.81 -14.76
CA ASP A 101 -26.38 -9.47 -14.17
C ASP A 101 -26.34 -9.48 -12.63
N THR A 102 -25.15 -9.36 -12.05
CA THR A 102 -24.92 -9.49 -10.60
C THR A 102 -24.87 -8.17 -9.85
N VAL A 103 -24.95 -7.04 -10.54
CA VAL A 103 -24.95 -5.71 -9.90
C VAL A 103 -26.14 -5.59 -8.95
N GLY A 104 -25.87 -5.19 -7.70
CA GLY A 104 -26.87 -5.11 -6.63
C GLY A 104 -27.22 -6.46 -5.99
N SER A 105 -26.60 -7.55 -6.43
CA SER A 105 -26.77 -8.90 -5.86
C SER A 105 -25.53 -9.35 -5.07
N GLN A 106 -25.72 -10.35 -4.22
CA GLN A 106 -24.65 -11.04 -3.52
C GLN A 106 -24.21 -12.28 -4.30
N VAL A 107 -22.90 -12.44 -4.46
CA VAL A 107 -22.29 -13.54 -5.20
C VAL A 107 -21.08 -14.10 -4.47
N THR A 108 -20.70 -15.31 -4.87
CA THR A 108 -19.49 -15.98 -4.40
C THR A 108 -18.30 -15.55 -5.25
N TRP A 109 -17.22 -15.09 -4.63
CA TRP A 109 -15.97 -14.75 -5.30
C TRP A 109 -14.77 -15.44 -4.66
N PRO A 110 -13.81 -15.98 -5.43
CA PRO A 110 -12.59 -16.54 -4.87
C PRO A 110 -11.77 -15.47 -4.13
N GLU A 111 -11.25 -15.82 -2.95
CA GLU A 111 -10.41 -14.93 -2.12
C GLU A 111 -9.19 -14.40 -2.89
N ASP A 112 -8.56 -15.27 -3.67
CA ASP A 112 -7.41 -14.92 -4.50
C ASP A 112 -7.73 -13.95 -5.64
N LEU A 113 -9.00 -13.65 -5.90
CA LEU A 113 -9.41 -12.70 -6.93
C LEU A 113 -9.99 -11.41 -6.34
N ILE A 114 -9.87 -11.22 -5.03
CA ILE A 114 -10.21 -9.97 -4.35
C ILE A 114 -8.96 -9.11 -4.22
N VAL A 115 -9.08 -7.85 -4.65
CA VAL A 115 -8.02 -6.85 -4.58
C VAL A 115 -8.50 -5.69 -3.72
N PHE A 116 -7.80 -5.45 -2.61
CA PHE A 116 -8.11 -4.34 -1.71
C PHE A 116 -7.65 -3.00 -2.31
N ILE A 117 -8.43 -1.95 -2.07
CA ILE A 117 -8.14 -0.62 -2.62
C ILE A 117 -6.79 -0.09 -2.10
N ASP A 118 -6.47 -0.35 -0.84
CA ASP A 118 -5.20 0.06 -0.21
C ASP A 118 -3.99 -0.54 -0.95
N ASP A 119 -4.06 -1.81 -1.33
CA ASP A 119 -3.00 -2.50 -2.09
C ASP A 119 -2.78 -1.87 -3.47
N ILE A 120 -3.85 -1.38 -4.11
CA ILE A 120 -3.77 -0.70 -5.42
C ILE A 120 -3.08 0.65 -5.27
N VAL A 121 -3.44 1.42 -4.23
CA VAL A 121 -2.84 2.73 -3.96
C VAL A 121 -1.36 2.60 -3.67
N GLU A 122 -0.96 1.62 -2.85
CA GLU A 122 0.46 1.35 -2.57
C GLU A 122 1.23 0.90 -3.80
N LYS A 123 0.70 -0.03 -4.60
CA LYS A 123 1.34 -0.48 -5.84
C LYS A 123 1.50 0.68 -6.83
N LYS A 124 0.48 1.55 -6.98
CA LYS A 124 0.56 2.73 -7.83
C LYS A 124 1.61 3.73 -7.35
N LYS A 125 1.69 3.99 -6.04
CA LYS A 125 2.73 4.85 -5.45
C LYS A 125 4.13 4.30 -5.73
N LYS A 126 4.38 3.02 -5.42
CA LYS A 126 5.67 2.35 -5.67
C LYS A 126 6.07 2.39 -7.15
N THR A 127 5.13 2.07 -8.05
CA THR A 127 5.38 2.10 -9.50
C THR A 127 5.68 3.51 -10.01
N THR A 128 5.01 4.52 -9.46
CA THR A 128 5.21 5.92 -9.86
C THR A 128 6.55 6.45 -9.37
N GLU A 129 6.93 6.17 -8.11
CA GLU A 129 8.24 6.53 -7.57
C GLU A 129 9.38 5.83 -8.30
N GLU A 130 9.25 4.54 -8.62
CA GLU A 130 10.30 3.80 -9.32
C GLU A 130 10.48 4.30 -10.77
N LYS A 131 9.38 4.60 -11.47
CA LYS A 131 9.44 5.22 -12.81
C LYS A 131 10.06 6.61 -12.77
N LEU A 132 9.68 7.41 -11.76
CA LEU A 132 10.25 8.74 -11.55
C LEU A 132 11.74 8.64 -11.26
N ALA A 133 12.18 7.80 -10.32
CA ALA A 133 13.59 7.60 -10.00
C ALA A 133 14.39 7.19 -11.26
N LYS A 134 13.90 6.22 -12.03
CA LYS A 134 14.57 5.80 -13.28
C LYS A 134 14.70 6.93 -14.30
N SER A 135 13.67 7.76 -14.49
CA SER A 135 13.77 8.89 -15.42
C SER A 135 14.76 9.95 -14.93
N LEU A 136 14.78 10.24 -13.63
CA LEU A 136 15.67 11.22 -13.01
C LEU A 136 17.16 10.84 -13.17
N PHE A 137 17.48 9.54 -13.06
CA PHE A 137 18.85 9.05 -13.24
C PHE A 137 19.27 8.85 -14.69
N GLN A 138 18.31 8.69 -15.62
CA GLN A 138 18.60 8.60 -17.06
C GLN A 138 18.89 9.96 -17.70
N ALA A 139 18.31 11.03 -17.17
CA ALA A 139 18.50 12.39 -17.68
C ALA A 139 19.80 13.06 -17.18
N ILE A 140 20.69 12.34 -16.49
CA ILE A 140 21.93 12.90 -15.94
C ILE A 140 22.98 13.03 -17.06
N PRO A 141 23.49 14.23 -17.34
CA PRO A 141 24.60 14.42 -18.28
C PRO A 141 25.86 13.64 -17.81
N GLU A 142 26.61 13.05 -18.74
CA GLU A 142 27.87 12.35 -18.42
C GLU A 142 28.93 13.27 -17.79
N THR A 143 28.79 14.58 -17.96
CA THR A 143 29.66 15.62 -17.37
C THR A 143 29.49 15.74 -15.85
N VAL A 144 28.41 15.23 -15.27
CA VAL A 144 28.12 15.33 -13.84
C VAL A 144 28.97 14.32 -13.04
N PRO A 145 29.71 14.75 -12.01
CA PRO A 145 30.46 13.85 -11.15
C PRO A 145 29.57 12.78 -10.51
N LYS A 146 30.10 11.56 -10.37
CA LYS A 146 29.35 10.42 -9.78
C LYS A 146 28.79 10.75 -8.39
N SER A 147 29.53 11.51 -7.58
CA SER A 147 29.10 11.98 -6.26
C SER A 147 27.87 12.90 -6.32
N CYS A 148 27.70 13.66 -7.40
CA CYS A 148 26.61 14.62 -7.56
C CYS A 148 25.35 14.02 -8.19
N LYS A 149 25.36 12.75 -8.63
CA LYS A 149 24.19 12.11 -9.28
C LYS A 149 22.95 12.08 -8.39
N ILE A 150 23.14 11.83 -7.10
CA ILE A 150 22.04 11.83 -6.11
C ILE A 150 21.46 13.24 -5.98
N LEU A 151 22.34 14.24 -5.85
CA LEU A 151 21.94 15.63 -5.75
C LEU A 151 21.24 16.11 -7.03
N TYR A 152 21.67 15.65 -8.20
CA TYR A 152 21.03 15.95 -9.48
C TYR A 152 19.64 15.32 -9.62
N GLY A 153 19.48 14.05 -9.24
CA GLY A 153 18.17 13.41 -9.18
C GLY A 153 17.23 14.13 -8.21
N PHE A 154 17.75 14.59 -7.08
CA PHE A 154 16.99 15.42 -6.14
C PHE A 154 16.61 16.79 -6.73
N ALA A 155 17.54 17.47 -7.39
CA ALA A 155 17.27 18.74 -8.08
C ALA A 155 16.14 18.57 -9.10
N GLN A 156 16.24 17.57 -9.98
CA GLN A 156 15.21 17.26 -10.98
C GLN A 156 13.84 16.94 -10.35
N LYS A 157 13.81 16.24 -9.20
CA LYS A 157 12.56 16.02 -8.46
C LYS A 157 11.94 17.35 -8.02
N LEU A 158 12.73 18.28 -7.47
CA LEU A 158 12.25 19.63 -7.12
C LEU A 158 11.68 20.36 -8.35
N ILE A 159 12.30 20.20 -9.53
CA ILE A 159 11.77 20.76 -10.79
C ILE A 159 10.37 20.23 -11.09
N SER A 160 10.20 18.91 -11.03
CA SER A 160 8.92 18.26 -11.35
C SER A 160 7.78 18.67 -10.39
N GLN A 161 8.13 19.06 -9.17
CA GLN A 161 7.19 19.43 -8.12
C GLN A 161 7.06 20.96 -7.94
N GLY A 162 7.86 21.77 -8.64
CA GLY A 162 7.89 23.22 -8.49
C GLY A 162 8.29 23.69 -7.10
N GLN A 163 9.08 22.89 -6.37
CA GLN A 163 9.45 23.14 -4.98
C GLN A 163 10.80 23.85 -4.84
N THR A 164 10.96 24.60 -3.75
CA THR A 164 12.21 25.29 -3.36
C THR A 164 12.67 24.76 -2.01
N LEU A 165 13.97 24.56 -1.83
CA LEU A 165 14.53 24.18 -0.54
C LEU A 165 14.67 25.43 0.33
N ALA A 166 13.89 25.51 1.40
CA ALA A 166 13.99 26.57 2.38
C ALA A 166 14.72 26.06 3.63
N SER A 167 15.68 26.83 4.13
CA SER A 167 16.41 26.52 5.35
C SER A 167 16.52 27.75 6.23
N TYR A 168 16.29 27.54 7.53
CA TYR A 168 16.27 28.60 8.52
C TYR A 168 17.65 28.76 9.17
N ILE A 169 18.25 29.94 9.09
CA ILE A 169 19.48 30.31 9.80
C ILE A 169 19.12 30.78 11.20
N ASP A 170 19.72 30.12 12.20
CA ASP A 170 19.57 30.50 13.60
C ASP A 170 20.49 31.69 13.93
N GLU A 171 20.03 32.56 14.83
CA GLU A 171 20.77 33.72 15.29
C GLU A 171 22.11 33.32 15.91
N ASP A 172 22.20 32.13 16.51
CA ASP A 172 23.42 31.62 17.15
C ASP A 172 24.60 31.39 16.19
N ILE A 173 24.35 31.24 14.88
CA ILE A 173 25.42 30.93 13.91
C ILE A 173 26.02 32.21 13.30
N PHE A 174 25.17 33.18 12.93
CA PHE A 174 25.58 34.38 12.20
C PHE A 174 25.16 35.70 12.87
N GLY A 175 24.62 35.65 14.08
CA GLY A 175 24.11 36.81 14.83
C GLY A 175 22.86 37.44 14.22
N VAL A 176 22.24 36.79 13.23
CA VAL A 176 21.03 37.26 12.53
C VAL A 176 20.18 36.07 12.11
N GLU A 177 18.88 36.13 12.44
CA GLU A 177 17.86 35.21 11.96
C GLU A 177 17.55 35.48 10.47
N LYS A 178 17.67 34.44 9.61
CA LYS A 178 17.40 34.60 8.18
C LYS A 178 16.94 33.30 7.52
N MET A 179 15.96 33.40 6.63
CA MET A 179 15.57 32.30 5.74
C MET A 179 16.42 32.30 4.46
N ILE A 180 17.06 31.17 4.16
CA ILE A 180 17.72 30.91 2.87
C ILE A 180 16.76 30.13 1.99
N TYR A 181 16.64 30.56 0.73
CA TYR A 181 15.96 29.82 -0.31
C TYR A 181 17.01 29.34 -1.31
N VAL A 182 17.09 28.03 -1.50
CA VAL A 182 17.93 27.39 -2.52
C VAL A 182 17.01 26.91 -3.63
N LEU A 183 17.12 27.56 -4.80
CA LEU A 183 16.34 27.24 -5.98
C LEU A 183 16.96 26.05 -6.73
N LYS A 184 16.19 25.48 -7.67
CA LYS A 184 16.70 24.40 -8.52
C LYS A 184 17.89 24.86 -9.37
N GLU A 185 17.87 26.11 -9.84
CA GLU A 185 18.93 26.71 -10.66
C GLU A 185 20.25 26.76 -9.87
N ASP A 186 20.17 27.11 -8.58
CA ASP A 186 21.33 27.15 -7.69
C ASP A 186 21.99 25.75 -7.56
N ILE A 187 21.17 24.71 -7.43
CA ILE A 187 21.65 23.32 -7.31
C ILE A 187 22.23 22.83 -8.64
N ILE A 188 21.59 23.16 -9.77
CA ILE A 188 22.09 22.81 -11.11
C ILE A 188 23.45 23.45 -11.35
N SER A 189 23.59 24.76 -11.09
CA SER A 189 24.87 25.47 -11.25
C SER A 189 25.98 24.84 -10.42
N PHE A 190 25.68 24.43 -9.17
CA PHE A 190 26.62 23.70 -8.32
C PHE A 190 27.03 22.35 -8.91
N ILE A 191 26.07 21.56 -9.42
CA ILE A 191 26.34 20.24 -9.97
C ILE A 191 27.13 20.31 -11.29
N GLU A 192 26.83 21.28 -12.13
CA GLU A 192 27.50 21.51 -13.42
C GLU A 192 28.88 22.17 -13.28
N MET A 193 29.34 22.43 -12.05
CA MET A 193 30.61 23.10 -11.76
C MET A 193 30.68 24.52 -12.36
N ASN A 194 29.54 25.21 -12.45
CA ASN A 194 29.43 26.60 -12.84
C ASN A 194 29.64 27.52 -11.62
N GLU A 195 29.68 28.84 -11.85
CA GLU A 195 29.69 29.82 -10.77
C GLU A 195 28.46 29.66 -9.87
N ILE A 196 28.69 29.57 -8.56
CA ILE A 196 27.64 29.29 -7.59
C ILE A 196 27.13 30.58 -6.93
N GLY A 197 25.81 30.66 -6.78
CA GLY A 197 25.17 31.77 -6.09
C GLY A 197 25.39 31.74 -4.57
N GLN A 198 25.17 32.90 -3.94
CA GLN A 198 25.27 33.07 -2.48
C GLN A 198 24.39 32.08 -1.69
N ALA A 199 23.27 31.60 -2.25
CA ALA A 199 22.36 30.69 -1.56
C ALA A 199 23.02 29.35 -1.24
N ILE A 200 23.78 28.77 -2.18
CA ILE A 200 24.52 27.51 -1.97
C ILE A 200 25.64 27.72 -0.96
N ILE A 201 26.40 28.82 -1.09
CA ILE A 201 27.50 29.15 -0.18
C ILE A 201 26.97 29.29 1.25
N THR A 202 25.91 30.07 1.43
CA THR A 202 25.31 30.30 2.75
C THR A 202 24.71 29.01 3.32
N ALA A 203 24.12 28.16 2.48
CA ALA A 203 23.59 26.87 2.91
C ALA A 203 24.69 25.88 3.34
N TYR A 204 25.89 25.95 2.75
CA TYR A 204 27.02 25.06 3.07
C TYR A 204 27.81 25.49 4.30
N ILE A 205 27.95 26.79 4.54
CA ILE A 205 28.73 27.31 5.70
C ILE A 205 27.97 27.10 7.02
N ARG A 206 26.66 26.85 6.96
CA ARG A 206 25.87 26.41 8.10
C ARG A 206 26.39 25.08 8.65
#